data_AF-A0A2A5A1Y6-F1
#
_entry.id   AF-A0A2A5A1Y6-F1
#
_cell.length_a   1.000
_cell.length_b   1.000
_cell.length_c   1.000
_cell.angle_alpha   90.00
_cell.angle_beta   90.00
_cell.angle_gamma   90.00
#
_symmetry.space_group_name_H-M   'P 1'
#
loop_
_entity.id
_entity.type
_entity.pdbx_description
1 polymer ?
#
loop_
_entity_poly.entity_id
_entity_poly.type
_entity_poly.pdbx_seq_one_letter_code
_entity_poly.pdbx_strand_id
1 'polypeptide(L)'
;MGGAVSKRKNPVILQNFVDECGGENAVIPIIATATKVQEIGEQYVKLFKKMGAKKVSIVNIQKRSDCLKEESISKFLKATGIFITGGNQLRLSTILGGTPVAQLIRRLNADGVHVAGTSAGAAILSEHMISGGRSGETPTPRSVSLTPGLGLTNSVVIDQHFRQRDRLGRLLAAVAYNPFLIGIGIDEDTAVFIKHDHTFEVVGSGAVTVVDPSHIKHSTMSIARGSDAVNLVDIKLHVLAEGASYNLDTKEATVPEPQQ
;
A
#
# COMPACT_ATOMS: atom_id res chain seq x y z
N MET A 1 -2.52 3.57 -1.23
CA MET A 1 -3.19 4.79 -0.72
C MET A 1 -2.96 4.88 0.79
N GLY A 2 -2.61 6.05 1.31
CA GLY A 2 -2.21 6.22 2.71
C GLY A 2 -3.36 6.13 3.74
N GLY A 3 -4.61 6.01 3.31
CA GLY A 3 -5.76 5.94 4.21
C GLY A 3 -6.55 7.23 4.26
N ALA A 4 -7.70 7.20 4.95
CA ALA A 4 -8.65 8.32 5.05
C ALA A 4 -8.96 9.02 3.70
N VAL A 5 -8.92 8.25 2.60
CA VAL A 5 -9.10 8.77 1.24
C VAL A 5 -10.45 9.44 1.10
N SER A 6 -10.48 10.61 0.46
CA SER A 6 -11.69 11.37 0.23
C SER A 6 -12.73 10.54 -0.52
N LYS A 7 -13.92 10.48 0.07
CA LYS A 7 -15.10 9.81 -0.51
C LYS A 7 -16.19 10.81 -0.91
N ARG A 8 -15.96 12.11 -0.68
CA ARG A 8 -16.95 13.19 -0.84
C ARG A 8 -16.26 14.36 -1.52
N LYS A 9 -16.92 14.95 -2.54
CA LYS A 9 -16.42 16.05 -3.38
C LYS A 9 -15.07 15.71 -4.05
N ASN A 10 -15.14 15.31 -5.31
CA ASN A 10 -13.99 14.98 -6.18
C ASN A 10 -13.03 13.90 -5.63
N PRO A 11 -13.43 12.63 -5.55
CA PRO A 11 -12.61 11.52 -5.05
C PRO A 11 -11.55 11.06 -6.09
N VAL A 12 -10.62 11.96 -6.46
CA VAL A 12 -9.66 11.78 -7.58
C VAL A 12 -8.90 10.46 -7.49
N ILE A 13 -8.33 10.13 -6.32
CA ILE A 13 -7.58 8.87 -6.13
C ILE A 13 -8.42 7.63 -6.48
N LEU A 14 -9.69 7.60 -6.06
CA LEU A 14 -10.57 6.45 -6.26
C LEU A 14 -11.13 6.43 -7.69
N GLN A 15 -11.35 7.60 -8.29
CA GLN A 15 -11.74 7.72 -9.69
C GLN A 15 -10.60 7.23 -10.60
N ASN A 16 -9.37 7.72 -10.41
CA ASN A 16 -8.20 7.27 -11.16
C ASN A 16 -8.04 5.74 -11.07
N PHE A 17 -8.24 5.14 -9.89
CA PHE A 17 -8.22 3.67 -9.78
C PHE A 17 -9.28 2.99 -10.66
N VAL A 18 -10.52 3.50 -10.71
CA VAL A 18 -11.56 2.94 -11.59
C VAL A 18 -11.18 3.10 -13.05
N ASP A 19 -10.63 4.24 -13.44
CA ASP A 19 -10.23 4.55 -14.80
C ASP A 19 -9.09 3.62 -15.26
N GLU A 20 -8.05 3.42 -14.43
CA GLU A 20 -6.98 2.43 -14.64
C GLU A 20 -7.55 1.01 -14.80
N CYS A 21 -8.58 0.67 -14.03
CA CYS A 21 -9.25 -0.64 -14.14
C CYS A 21 -10.14 -0.79 -15.40
N GLY A 22 -10.14 0.17 -16.32
CA GLY A 22 -10.92 0.16 -17.56
C GLY A 22 -12.24 0.93 -17.49
N GLY A 23 -12.43 1.80 -16.50
CA GLY A 23 -13.58 2.70 -16.39
C GLY A 23 -14.92 1.97 -16.43
N GLU A 24 -15.72 2.24 -17.47
CA GLU A 24 -17.02 1.60 -17.70
C GLU A 24 -16.97 0.09 -17.90
N ASN A 25 -15.79 -0.46 -18.21
CA ASN A 25 -15.57 -1.91 -18.33
C ASN A 25 -15.03 -2.54 -17.04
N ALA A 26 -14.78 -1.74 -15.99
CA ALA A 26 -14.11 -2.21 -14.79
C ALA A 26 -14.91 -3.27 -14.02
N VAL A 27 -14.26 -4.36 -13.66
CA VAL A 27 -14.79 -5.43 -12.81
C VAL A 27 -13.94 -5.50 -11.54
N ILE A 28 -14.51 -5.06 -10.42
CA ILE A 28 -13.78 -4.80 -9.19
C ILE A 28 -14.32 -5.65 -8.03
N PRO A 29 -13.73 -6.82 -7.74
CA PRO A 29 -13.84 -7.48 -6.44
C PRO A 29 -13.22 -6.62 -5.31
N ILE A 30 -13.97 -6.47 -4.21
CA ILE A 30 -13.56 -5.78 -2.99
C ILE A 30 -13.30 -6.81 -1.89
N ILE A 31 -12.12 -6.74 -1.27
CA ILE A 31 -11.75 -7.50 -0.09
C ILE A 31 -11.87 -6.59 1.13
N ALA A 32 -12.86 -6.86 1.98
CA ALA A 32 -13.12 -6.10 3.21
C ALA A 32 -12.68 -6.83 4.50
N THR A 33 -11.82 -7.84 4.39
CA THR A 33 -11.41 -8.73 5.49
C THR A 33 -10.68 -8.01 6.64
N ALA A 34 -10.08 -6.84 6.38
CA ALA A 34 -9.37 -6.04 7.38
C ALA A 34 -10.30 -5.54 8.50
N THR A 35 -11.60 -5.44 8.23
CA THR A 35 -12.63 -4.98 9.16
C THR A 35 -13.68 -6.05 9.38
N LYS A 36 -14.40 -5.97 10.50
CA LYS A 36 -15.61 -6.77 10.74
C LYS A 36 -16.90 -6.03 10.36
N VAL A 37 -16.78 -4.75 9.98
CA VAL A 37 -17.88 -3.85 9.65
C VAL A 37 -18.21 -4.02 8.16
N GLN A 38 -19.32 -4.70 7.85
CA GLN A 38 -19.71 -5.04 6.48
C GLN A 38 -20.00 -3.79 5.63
N GLU A 39 -20.53 -2.76 6.27
CA GLU A 39 -20.94 -1.49 5.66
C GLU A 39 -19.77 -0.79 4.96
N ILE A 40 -18.52 -1.01 5.40
CA ILE A 40 -17.34 -0.44 4.76
C ILE A 40 -17.18 -0.97 3.34
N GLY A 41 -17.37 -2.28 3.13
CA GLY A 41 -17.32 -2.88 1.79
C GLY A 41 -18.44 -2.35 0.90
N GLU A 42 -19.66 -2.26 1.45
CA GLU A 42 -20.83 -1.77 0.73
C GLU A 42 -20.70 -0.30 0.31
N GLN A 43 -20.06 0.53 1.13
CA GLN A 43 -19.75 1.91 0.76
C GLN A 43 -18.88 1.98 -0.49
N TYR A 44 -17.82 1.15 -0.58
CA TYR A 44 -16.97 1.10 -1.78
C TYR A 44 -17.70 0.52 -2.99
N VAL A 45 -18.59 -0.46 -2.80
CA VAL A 45 -19.46 -0.95 -3.88
C VAL A 45 -20.29 0.18 -4.48
N LYS A 46 -20.98 0.95 -3.63
CA LYS A 46 -21.80 2.09 -4.07
C LYS A 46 -20.94 3.16 -4.76
N LEU A 47 -19.76 3.44 -4.22
CA LEU A 47 -18.86 4.46 -4.73
C LEU A 47 -18.32 4.10 -6.12
N PHE A 48 -17.72 2.93 -6.29
CA PHE A 48 -17.16 2.52 -7.58
C PHE A 48 -18.22 2.34 -8.67
N LYS A 49 -19.43 1.87 -8.31
CA LYS A 49 -20.56 1.85 -9.25
C LYS A 49 -20.95 3.26 -9.69
N LYS A 50 -20.99 4.22 -8.76
CA LYS A 50 -21.27 5.63 -9.08
C LYS A 50 -20.20 6.25 -9.98
N MET A 51 -18.96 5.77 -9.88
CA MET A 51 -17.82 6.17 -10.71
C MET A 51 -17.80 5.49 -12.10
N GLY A 52 -18.78 4.64 -12.42
CA GLY A 52 -18.94 4.03 -13.74
C GLY A 52 -18.53 2.56 -13.85
N ALA A 53 -17.93 1.95 -12.82
CA ALA A 53 -17.46 0.56 -12.92
C ALA A 53 -18.58 -0.44 -13.28
N LYS A 54 -18.36 -1.25 -14.33
CA LYS A 54 -19.30 -2.25 -14.85
C LYS A 54 -19.87 -3.16 -13.78
N LYS A 55 -18.98 -3.71 -12.94
CA LYS A 55 -19.35 -4.68 -11.91
C LYS A 55 -18.45 -4.50 -10.69
N VAL A 56 -19.08 -4.37 -9.54
CA VAL A 56 -18.39 -4.27 -8.26
C VAL A 56 -19.03 -5.25 -7.30
N SER A 57 -18.22 -6.07 -6.63
CA SER A 57 -18.73 -7.14 -5.75
C SER A 57 -17.85 -7.32 -4.52
N ILE A 58 -18.44 -7.67 -3.38
CA ILE A 58 -17.70 -8.00 -2.17
C ILE A 58 -17.31 -9.48 -2.20
N VAL A 59 -16.04 -9.76 -1.93
CA VAL A 59 -15.54 -11.12 -1.68
C VAL A 59 -15.63 -11.37 -0.18
N ASN A 60 -16.56 -12.25 0.22
CA ASN A 60 -16.89 -12.47 1.62
C ASN A 60 -15.87 -13.42 2.28
N ILE A 61 -14.71 -12.88 2.65
CA ILE A 61 -13.64 -13.61 3.34
C ILE A 61 -13.61 -13.14 4.79
N GLN A 62 -14.18 -13.94 5.70
CA GLN A 62 -14.22 -13.65 7.14
C GLN A 62 -13.26 -14.52 7.94
N LYS A 63 -12.96 -15.72 7.43
CA LYS A 63 -12.03 -16.70 7.98
C LYS A 63 -11.20 -17.33 6.87
N ARG A 64 -10.07 -17.95 7.24
CA ARG A 64 -9.12 -18.56 6.31
C ARG A 64 -9.75 -19.57 5.35
N SER A 65 -10.69 -20.40 5.83
CA SER A 65 -11.36 -21.40 4.98
C SER A 65 -12.25 -20.80 3.90
N ASP A 66 -12.66 -19.54 4.01
CA ASP A 66 -13.40 -18.86 2.93
C ASP A 66 -12.52 -18.65 1.69
N CYS A 67 -11.18 -18.63 1.86
CA CYS A 67 -10.22 -18.49 0.76
C CYS A 67 -10.05 -19.79 -0.06
N LEU A 68 -10.69 -20.88 0.35
CA LEU A 68 -10.70 -22.16 -0.36
C LEU A 68 -11.98 -22.38 -1.15
N LYS A 69 -13.01 -21.54 -0.94
CA LYS A 69 -14.30 -21.68 -1.58
C LYS A 69 -14.25 -21.22 -3.03
N GLU A 70 -14.82 -22.02 -3.93
CA GLU A 70 -14.97 -21.65 -5.35
C GLU A 70 -15.77 -20.35 -5.53
N GLU A 71 -16.76 -20.09 -4.67
CA GLU A 71 -17.52 -18.83 -4.67
C GLU A 71 -16.61 -17.60 -4.46
N SER A 72 -15.60 -17.71 -3.59
CA SER A 72 -14.64 -16.62 -3.36
C SER A 72 -13.69 -16.48 -4.56
N ILE A 73 -13.17 -17.60 -5.06
CA ILE A 73 -12.20 -17.63 -6.16
C ILE A 73 -12.83 -17.11 -7.47
N SER A 74 -14.05 -17.54 -7.78
CA SER A 74 -14.75 -17.17 -9.02
C SER A 74 -15.00 -15.67 -9.17
N LYS A 75 -15.05 -14.91 -8.06
CA LYS A 75 -15.20 -13.44 -8.08
C LYS A 75 -14.00 -12.72 -8.69
N PHE A 76 -12.83 -13.36 -8.75
CA PHE A 76 -11.61 -12.77 -9.29
C PHE A 76 -11.37 -13.08 -10.78
N LEU A 77 -12.04 -14.09 -11.35
CA LEU A 77 -11.72 -14.62 -12.70
C LEU A 77 -11.86 -13.61 -13.85
N LYS A 78 -12.67 -12.57 -13.66
CA LYS A 78 -12.90 -11.49 -14.65
C LYS A 78 -12.47 -10.13 -14.12
N ALA A 79 -11.70 -10.10 -13.03
CA ALA A 79 -11.30 -8.85 -12.40
C ALA A 79 -10.35 -8.08 -13.31
N THR A 80 -10.64 -6.79 -13.50
CA THR A 80 -9.70 -5.83 -14.09
C THR A 80 -9.03 -4.98 -13.01
N GLY A 81 -9.61 -4.95 -11.82
CA GLY A 81 -9.05 -4.34 -10.62
C GLY A 81 -9.44 -5.08 -9.34
N ILE A 82 -8.58 -5.09 -8.33
CA ILE A 82 -8.88 -5.64 -7.00
C ILE A 82 -8.69 -4.52 -5.99
N PHE A 83 -9.67 -4.32 -5.10
CA PHE A 83 -9.58 -3.29 -4.07
C PHE A 83 -9.58 -3.90 -2.66
N ILE A 84 -8.58 -3.56 -1.85
CA ILE A 84 -8.43 -4.03 -0.47
C ILE A 84 -8.67 -2.86 0.50
N THR A 85 -9.68 -2.99 1.36
CA THR A 85 -10.06 -1.92 2.29
C THR A 85 -9.12 -1.84 3.50
N GLY A 86 -9.24 -0.73 4.24
CA GLY A 86 -8.53 -0.51 5.50
C GLY A 86 -9.14 -1.27 6.69
N GLY A 87 -8.40 -1.28 7.81
CA GLY A 87 -8.76 -1.99 9.04
C GLY A 87 -7.49 -2.49 9.75
N ASN A 88 -7.43 -3.79 10.03
CA ASN A 88 -6.28 -4.45 10.64
C ASN A 88 -5.51 -5.29 9.59
N GLN A 89 -4.26 -4.90 9.33
CA GLN A 89 -3.39 -5.57 8.36
C GLN A 89 -2.90 -6.96 8.80
N LEU A 90 -2.74 -7.21 10.10
CA LEU A 90 -2.44 -8.56 10.62
C LEU A 90 -3.63 -9.51 10.41
N ARG A 91 -4.86 -9.00 10.52
CA ARG A 91 -6.06 -9.79 10.19
C ARG A 91 -6.07 -10.17 8.71
N LEU A 92 -5.74 -9.23 7.82
CA LEU A 92 -5.61 -9.53 6.39
C LEU A 92 -4.54 -10.60 6.14
N SER A 93 -3.32 -10.42 6.66
CA SER A 93 -2.20 -11.33 6.36
C SER A 93 -2.40 -12.73 6.92
N THR A 94 -2.94 -12.86 8.14
CA THR A 94 -3.20 -14.18 8.76
C THR A 94 -4.33 -14.95 8.08
N ILE A 95 -5.34 -14.24 7.54
CA ILE A 95 -6.46 -14.88 6.83
C ILE A 95 -6.09 -15.20 5.37
N LEU A 96 -5.46 -14.27 4.65
CA LEU A 96 -5.16 -14.42 3.22
C LEU A 96 -3.84 -15.14 2.96
N GLY A 97 -2.81 -14.93 3.79
CA GLY A 97 -1.45 -15.38 3.53
C GLY A 97 -1.35 -16.88 3.28
N GLY A 98 -0.70 -17.28 2.18
CA GLY A 98 -0.54 -18.69 1.81
C GLY A 98 -1.84 -19.41 1.38
N THR A 99 -2.93 -18.68 1.12
CA THR A 99 -4.18 -19.27 0.59
C THR A 99 -4.22 -19.19 -0.95
N PRO A 100 -5.09 -19.98 -1.61
CA PRO A 100 -5.33 -19.88 -3.05
C PRO A 100 -5.77 -18.48 -3.49
N VAL A 101 -6.56 -17.75 -2.68
CA VAL A 101 -6.93 -16.35 -2.98
C VAL A 101 -5.70 -15.46 -3.04
N ALA A 102 -4.76 -15.56 -2.09
CA ALA A 102 -3.53 -14.76 -2.15
C ALA A 102 -2.64 -15.13 -3.36
N GLN A 103 -2.54 -16.41 -3.69
CA GLN A 103 -1.84 -16.87 -4.90
C GLN A 103 -2.48 -16.31 -6.17
N LEU A 104 -3.81 -16.33 -6.25
CA LEU A 104 -4.56 -15.80 -7.37
C LEU A 104 -4.39 -14.28 -7.52
N ILE A 105 -4.46 -13.51 -6.44
CA ILE A 105 -4.25 -12.06 -6.48
C ILE A 105 -2.85 -11.74 -7.02
N ARG A 106 -1.81 -12.43 -6.54
CA ARG A 106 -0.44 -12.27 -7.07
C ARG A 106 -0.36 -12.57 -8.56
N ARG A 107 -0.93 -13.70 -8.99
CA ARG A 107 -0.92 -14.11 -10.39
C ARG A 107 -1.64 -13.09 -11.27
N LEU A 108 -2.84 -12.69 -10.88
CA LEU A 108 -3.61 -11.68 -11.61
C LEU A 108 -2.84 -10.36 -11.71
N ASN A 109 -2.18 -9.92 -10.63
CA ASN A 109 -1.38 -8.71 -10.67
C ASN A 109 -0.18 -8.82 -11.62
N ALA A 110 0.52 -9.96 -11.61
CA ALA A 110 1.59 -10.24 -12.57
C ALA A 110 1.07 -10.30 -14.03
N ASP A 111 -0.18 -10.75 -14.23
CA ASP A 111 -0.87 -10.78 -15.52
C ASP A 111 -1.49 -9.41 -15.91
N GLY A 112 -1.22 -8.34 -15.14
CA GLY A 112 -1.62 -6.96 -15.47
C GLY A 112 -2.91 -6.46 -14.81
N VAL A 113 -3.54 -7.23 -13.92
CA VAL A 113 -4.70 -6.77 -13.14
C VAL A 113 -4.26 -5.78 -12.08
N HIS A 114 -4.91 -4.61 -12.03
CA HIS A 114 -4.59 -3.59 -11.04
C HIS A 114 -4.97 -4.05 -9.63
N VAL A 115 -4.11 -3.82 -8.65
CA VAL A 115 -4.43 -4.08 -7.23
C VAL A 115 -4.19 -2.83 -6.42
N ALA A 116 -5.23 -2.35 -5.76
CA ALA A 116 -5.18 -1.17 -4.92
C ALA A 116 -5.55 -1.48 -3.47
N GLY A 117 -4.98 -0.70 -2.56
CA GLY A 117 -5.23 -0.81 -1.15
C GLY A 117 -5.16 0.52 -0.43
N THR A 118 -5.97 0.66 0.62
CA THR A 118 -6.00 1.86 1.48
C THR A 118 -5.75 1.49 2.93
N SER A 119 -4.91 2.28 3.63
CA SER A 119 -4.52 1.99 5.02
C SER A 119 -3.93 0.57 5.14
N ALA A 120 -4.47 -0.30 5.99
CA ALA A 120 -4.09 -1.71 6.08
C ALA A 120 -4.03 -2.45 4.72
N GLY A 121 -4.93 -2.13 3.79
CA GLY A 121 -4.92 -2.68 2.44
C GLY A 121 -3.71 -2.24 1.61
N ALA A 122 -3.13 -1.06 1.87
CA ALA A 122 -1.90 -0.62 1.23
C ALA A 122 -0.67 -1.33 1.81
N ALA A 123 -0.63 -1.47 3.13
CA ALA A 123 0.49 -2.10 3.83
C ALA A 123 0.68 -3.57 3.40
N ILE A 124 -0.40 -4.32 3.15
CA ILE A 124 -0.30 -5.72 2.77
C ILE A 124 0.17 -5.95 1.33
N LEU A 125 0.26 -4.92 0.47
CA LEU A 125 0.65 -5.13 -0.93
C LEU A 125 2.12 -5.55 -1.05
N SER A 126 3.00 -5.02 -0.20
CA SER A 126 4.43 -5.37 -0.19
C SER A 126 4.69 -6.74 0.43
N GLU A 127 5.81 -7.36 0.07
CA GLU A 127 6.26 -8.61 0.70
C GLU A 127 6.63 -8.36 2.17
N HIS A 128 7.41 -7.31 2.42
CA HIS A 128 7.76 -6.84 3.76
C HIS A 128 6.71 -5.81 4.19
N MET A 129 5.79 -6.20 5.06
CA MET A 129 4.70 -5.34 5.52
C MET A 129 4.98 -4.81 6.93
N ILE A 130 4.85 -3.50 7.13
CA ILE A 130 4.80 -2.90 8.48
C ILE A 130 3.44 -3.24 9.12
N SER A 131 3.47 -4.18 10.06
CA SER A 131 2.28 -4.66 10.77
C SER A 131 1.94 -3.84 12.01
N GLY A 132 2.91 -3.07 12.50
CA GLY A 132 2.78 -2.28 13.71
C GLY A 132 4.09 -1.57 14.02
N GLY A 133 4.09 -0.80 15.09
CA GLY A 133 5.25 -0.01 15.48
C GLY A 133 4.86 1.27 16.19
N ARG A 134 5.81 1.82 16.94
CA ARG A 134 5.67 3.08 17.67
C ARG A 134 5.80 4.27 16.73
N SER A 135 5.08 5.34 17.04
CA SER A 135 5.27 6.66 16.42
C SER A 135 6.52 7.33 16.99
N GLY A 136 7.02 8.33 16.26
CA GLY A 136 8.22 9.10 16.59
C GLY A 136 9.18 9.20 15.40
N GLU A 137 10.07 10.18 15.47
CA GLU A 137 11.03 10.48 14.41
C GLU A 137 12.31 9.63 14.51
N THR A 138 12.74 9.31 15.73
CA THR A 138 13.98 8.55 15.96
C THR A 138 13.77 7.04 15.73
N PRO A 139 14.54 6.40 14.83
CA PRO A 139 14.47 4.96 14.63
C PRO A 139 15.06 4.21 15.83
N THR A 140 14.35 3.17 16.27
CA THR A 140 14.83 2.20 17.26
C THR A 140 14.51 0.79 16.78
N PRO A 141 15.21 -0.26 17.25
CA PRO A 141 14.88 -1.64 16.88
C PRO A 141 13.42 -2.02 17.19
N ARG A 142 12.84 -1.46 18.26
CA ARG A 142 11.43 -1.69 18.66
C ARG A 142 10.44 -0.72 18.01
N SER A 143 10.88 0.20 17.15
CA SER A 143 9.99 1.16 16.50
C SER A 143 9.09 0.48 15.47
N VAL A 144 9.46 -0.68 14.92
CA VAL A 144 8.71 -1.34 13.85
C VAL A 144 8.50 -2.83 14.11
N SER A 145 7.39 -3.36 13.63
CA SER A 145 7.15 -4.79 13.49
C SER A 145 6.89 -5.11 12.03
N LEU A 146 7.67 -6.04 11.48
CA LEU A 146 7.53 -6.50 10.10
C LEU A 146 6.88 -7.88 10.09
N THR A 147 5.98 -8.09 9.13
CA THR A 147 5.39 -9.40 8.84
C THR A 147 5.26 -9.58 7.33
N PRO A 148 5.15 -10.81 6.82
CA PRO A 148 4.87 -11.04 5.40
C PRO A 148 3.51 -10.44 4.97
N GLY A 149 3.50 -9.73 3.85
CA GLY A 149 2.29 -9.31 3.13
C GLY A 149 1.94 -10.23 1.97
N LEU A 150 1.31 -9.69 0.92
CA LEU A 150 0.95 -10.43 -0.29
C LEU A 150 2.14 -10.63 -1.23
N GLY A 151 3.13 -9.74 -1.18
CA GLY A 151 4.30 -9.81 -2.05
C GLY A 151 3.99 -9.52 -3.52
N LEU A 152 3.18 -8.49 -3.78
CA LEU A 152 3.00 -7.98 -5.14
C LEU A 152 4.27 -7.27 -5.64
N THR A 153 5.02 -6.72 -4.70
CA THR A 153 6.38 -6.21 -4.89
C THR A 153 7.21 -6.54 -3.66
N ASN A 154 8.49 -6.82 -3.87
CA ASN A 154 9.47 -7.12 -2.83
C ASN A 154 10.51 -6.00 -2.66
N SER A 155 10.46 -4.95 -3.50
CA SER A 155 11.45 -3.86 -3.51
C SER A 155 11.07 -2.68 -2.62
N VAL A 156 9.84 -2.64 -2.11
CA VAL A 156 9.33 -1.53 -1.28
C VAL A 156 8.74 -2.01 0.04
N VAL A 157 8.79 -1.15 1.05
CA VAL A 157 8.01 -1.26 2.28
C VAL A 157 7.11 -0.04 2.41
N ILE A 158 5.81 -0.29 2.59
CA ILE A 158 4.79 0.76 2.60
C ILE A 158 4.37 1.06 4.03
N ASP A 159 4.36 2.35 4.37
CA ASP A 159 3.66 2.89 5.53
C ASP A 159 2.58 3.89 5.10
N GLN A 160 1.56 4.02 5.94
CA GLN A 160 0.30 4.70 5.64
C GLN A 160 -0.09 5.59 6.83
N HIS A 161 -0.99 6.55 6.66
CA HIS A 161 -1.28 7.61 7.63
C HIS A 161 0.01 8.27 8.14
N PHE A 162 0.95 8.48 7.22
CA PHE A 162 2.37 8.54 7.55
C PHE A 162 2.72 9.75 8.40
N ARG A 163 2.56 10.97 7.88
CA ARG A 163 2.74 12.20 8.65
C ARG A 163 1.72 12.31 9.78
N GLN A 164 0.48 11.90 9.57
CA GLN A 164 -0.61 12.05 10.55
C GLN A 164 -0.38 11.27 11.85
N ARG A 165 0.58 10.34 11.86
CA ARG A 165 0.90 9.50 13.01
C ARG A 165 2.39 9.46 13.31
N ASP A 166 3.17 10.42 12.82
CA ASP A 166 4.62 10.55 13.04
C ASP A 166 5.37 9.24 12.81
N ARG A 167 5.29 8.69 11.60
CA ARG A 167 5.76 7.32 11.29
C ARG A 167 7.15 7.25 10.65
N LEU A 168 7.90 8.35 10.62
CA LEU A 168 9.24 8.39 10.01
C LEU A 168 10.23 7.43 10.69
N GLY A 169 10.33 7.45 12.01
CA GLY A 169 11.32 6.64 12.73
C GLY A 169 11.10 5.14 12.54
N ARG A 170 9.85 4.68 12.45
CA ARG A 170 9.58 3.26 12.18
C ARG A 170 9.78 2.86 10.72
N LEU A 171 9.59 3.77 9.77
CA LEU A 171 9.93 3.52 8.36
C LEU A 171 11.46 3.44 8.18
N LEU A 172 12.21 4.36 8.81
CA LEU A 172 13.67 4.31 8.89
C LEU A 172 14.16 3.00 9.53
N ALA A 173 13.51 2.54 10.60
CA ALA A 173 13.82 1.25 11.21
C ALA A 173 13.54 0.07 10.24
N ALA A 174 12.47 0.12 9.46
CA ALA A 174 12.14 -0.93 8.50
C ALA A 174 13.22 -1.07 7.41
N VAL A 175 13.62 0.05 6.80
CA VAL A 175 14.68 0.03 5.76
C VAL A 175 16.05 -0.27 6.36
N ALA A 176 16.30 0.08 7.62
CA ALA A 176 17.55 -0.29 8.30
C ALA A 176 17.66 -1.80 8.56
N TYR A 177 16.54 -2.50 8.78
CA TYR A 177 16.53 -3.96 8.87
C TYR A 177 16.81 -4.64 7.53
N ASN A 178 16.41 -4.01 6.42
CA ASN A 178 16.70 -4.51 5.08
C ASN A 178 16.95 -3.35 4.10
N PRO A 179 18.23 -2.93 3.94
CA PRO A 179 18.62 -1.83 3.04
C PRO A 179 18.41 -2.10 1.55
N PHE A 180 17.88 -3.27 1.17
CA PHE A 180 17.37 -3.49 -0.19
C PHE A 180 16.06 -2.74 -0.44
N LEU A 181 15.26 -2.50 0.61
CA LEU A 181 13.91 -1.95 0.49
C LEU A 181 13.93 -0.42 0.37
N ILE A 182 13.16 0.11 -0.58
CA ILE A 182 12.76 1.51 -0.58
C ILE A 182 11.58 1.70 0.38
N GLY A 183 11.72 2.62 1.34
CA GLY A 183 10.63 2.99 2.24
C GLY A 183 9.68 3.99 1.58
N ILE A 184 8.39 3.72 1.57
CA ILE A 184 7.36 4.63 1.04
C ILE A 184 6.36 4.95 2.15
N GLY A 185 6.46 6.16 2.71
CA GLY A 185 5.51 6.70 3.66
C GLY A 185 4.44 7.53 2.95
N ILE A 186 3.19 7.06 2.95
CA ILE A 186 2.06 7.71 2.25
C ILE A 186 1.14 8.39 3.25
N ASP A 187 0.93 9.69 3.07
CA ASP A 187 0.00 10.47 3.87
C ASP A 187 -1.47 10.08 3.63
N GLU A 188 -2.33 10.45 4.59
CA GLU A 188 -3.78 10.41 4.36
C GLU A 188 -4.19 11.17 3.09
N ASP A 189 -5.25 10.68 2.45
CA ASP A 189 -5.78 11.23 1.19
C ASP A 189 -4.71 11.42 0.10
N THR A 190 -3.72 10.53 0.09
CA THR A 190 -2.62 10.48 -0.88
C THR A 190 -2.42 9.05 -1.38
N ALA A 191 -1.96 8.90 -2.61
CA ALA A 191 -1.68 7.62 -3.23
C ALA A 191 -0.43 7.68 -4.12
N VAL A 192 0.16 6.51 -4.32
CA VAL A 192 1.13 6.26 -5.39
C VAL A 192 0.52 5.27 -6.37
N PHE A 193 0.65 5.55 -7.67
CA PHE A 193 0.27 4.63 -8.74
C PHE A 193 1.57 4.11 -9.36
N ILE A 194 1.93 2.86 -9.04
CA ILE A 194 3.14 2.22 -9.58
C ILE A 194 2.80 1.64 -10.95
N LYS A 195 3.49 2.13 -11.99
CA LYS A 195 3.36 1.71 -13.38
C LYS A 195 4.26 0.49 -13.66
N HIS A 196 4.06 -0.13 -14.82
CA HIS A 196 4.80 -1.34 -15.22
C HIS A 196 6.32 -1.11 -15.39
N ASP A 197 6.74 0.15 -15.59
CA ASP A 197 8.13 0.59 -15.73
C ASP A 197 8.77 0.94 -14.38
N HIS A 198 8.13 0.53 -13.28
CA HIS A 198 8.57 0.78 -11.91
C HIS A 198 8.61 2.27 -11.51
N THR A 199 8.05 3.15 -12.33
CA THR A 199 7.81 4.55 -11.97
C THR A 199 6.50 4.66 -11.19
N PHE A 200 6.48 5.45 -10.13
CA PHE A 200 5.22 5.84 -9.50
C PHE A 200 4.98 7.35 -9.59
N GLU A 201 3.71 7.72 -9.61
CA GLU A 201 3.24 9.10 -9.57
C GLU A 201 2.43 9.33 -8.29
N VAL A 202 2.61 10.50 -7.67
CA VAL A 202 1.88 10.93 -6.47
C VAL A 202 0.57 11.60 -6.87
N VAL A 203 -0.53 11.14 -6.27
CA VAL A 203 -1.88 11.69 -6.49
C VAL A 203 -2.53 11.95 -5.14
N GLY A 204 -3.20 13.11 -4.99
CA GLY A 204 -3.93 13.46 -3.78
C GLY A 204 -3.36 14.66 -3.02
N SER A 205 -3.92 14.93 -1.85
CA SER A 205 -3.76 16.22 -1.16
C SER A 205 -2.56 16.33 -0.22
N GLY A 206 -1.93 15.21 0.13
CA GLY A 206 -0.75 15.16 0.99
C GLY A 206 0.54 14.92 0.21
N ALA A 207 1.50 14.26 0.87
CA ALA A 207 2.79 13.94 0.30
C ALA A 207 3.16 12.46 0.47
N VAL A 208 4.13 12.03 -0.31
CA VAL A 208 4.80 10.74 -0.21
C VAL A 208 6.24 10.97 0.20
N THR A 209 6.64 10.38 1.31
CA THR A 209 8.04 10.36 1.75
C THR A 209 8.71 9.09 1.24
N VAL A 210 9.72 9.25 0.39
CA VAL A 210 10.58 8.15 -0.06
C VAL A 210 11.84 8.14 0.79
N VAL A 211 12.15 6.99 1.37
CA VAL A 211 13.38 6.73 2.11
C VAL A 211 14.19 5.73 1.30
N ASP A 212 15.27 6.20 0.69
CA ASP A 212 16.15 5.40 -0.15
C ASP A 212 17.48 5.12 0.60
N PRO A 213 17.72 3.87 1.03
CA PRO A 213 18.94 3.46 1.69
C PRO A 213 20.07 3.06 0.71
N SER A 214 19.93 3.31 -0.60
CA SER A 214 20.88 2.86 -1.64
C SER A 214 22.34 3.26 -1.41
N HIS A 215 22.57 4.37 -0.74
CA HIS A 215 23.90 4.91 -0.44
C HIS A 215 24.27 4.80 1.05
N ILE A 216 23.52 4.02 1.84
CA ILE A 216 23.75 3.92 3.28
C ILE A 216 25.19 3.45 3.56
N LYS A 217 25.93 4.26 4.32
CA LYS A 217 27.33 3.97 4.68
C LYS A 217 27.47 3.30 6.04
N HIS A 218 26.52 3.57 6.93
CA HIS A 218 26.57 3.05 8.29
C HIS A 218 25.17 2.85 8.88
N SER A 219 24.99 1.73 9.56
CA SER A 219 23.82 1.45 10.39
C SER A 219 24.23 0.74 11.67
N THR A 220 23.72 1.19 12.83
CA THR A 220 23.88 0.45 14.10
C THR A 220 22.76 -0.56 14.36
N MET A 221 21.86 -0.80 13.40
CA MET A 221 20.67 -1.64 13.61
C MET A 221 20.98 -3.06 14.12
N SER A 222 22.09 -3.67 13.68
CA SER A 222 22.49 -5.02 14.10
C SER A 222 22.91 -5.11 15.58
N ILE A 223 23.44 -4.03 16.14
CA ILE A 223 23.99 -3.97 17.51
C ILE A 223 23.10 -3.23 18.49
N ALA A 224 22.27 -2.29 18.02
CA ALA A 224 21.31 -1.57 18.85
C ALA A 224 20.34 -2.53 19.53
N ARG A 225 19.90 -2.21 20.75
CA ARG A 225 18.97 -3.04 21.53
C ARG A 225 17.82 -2.19 22.05
N GLY A 226 16.69 -2.85 22.34
CA GLY A 226 15.56 -2.20 23.00
C GLY A 226 15.09 -0.92 22.32
N SER A 227 15.26 0.20 23.00
CA SER A 227 14.89 1.56 22.57
C SER A 227 16.08 2.44 22.22
N ASP A 228 17.27 1.86 22.03
CA ASP A 228 18.45 2.60 21.60
C ASP A 228 18.18 3.26 20.25
N ALA A 229 18.65 4.50 20.10
CA ALA A 229 18.63 5.18 18.81
C ALA A 229 19.53 4.42 17.81
N VAL A 230 19.02 4.28 16.59
CA VAL A 230 19.77 3.69 15.48
C VAL A 230 20.44 4.81 14.68
N ASN A 231 21.76 4.73 14.52
CA ASN A 231 22.48 5.59 13.60
C ASN A 231 22.20 5.09 12.18
N LEU A 232 21.88 6.01 11.27
CA LEU A 232 21.77 5.77 9.84
C LEU A 232 22.49 6.92 9.14
N VAL A 233 23.52 6.60 8.35
CA VAL A 233 24.35 7.61 7.68
C VAL A 233 24.23 7.44 6.17
N ASP A 234 23.97 8.55 5.48
CA ASP A 234 23.86 8.62 4.01
C ASP A 234 22.60 7.95 3.46
N ILE A 235 21.45 8.24 4.08
CA ILE A 235 20.12 7.90 3.55
C ILE A 235 19.58 9.09 2.76
N LYS A 236 19.05 8.81 1.59
CA LYS A 236 18.41 9.81 0.73
C LYS A 236 16.91 9.86 1.05
N LEU A 237 16.39 11.08 1.19
CA LEU A 237 14.97 11.32 1.48
C LEU A 237 14.39 12.24 0.42
N HIS A 238 13.25 11.84 -0.14
CA HIS A 238 12.44 12.67 -1.01
C HIS A 238 11.06 12.88 -0.38
N VAL A 239 10.55 14.12 -0.43
CA VAL A 239 9.15 14.42 -0.10
C VAL A 239 8.49 14.87 -1.39
N LEU A 240 7.54 14.09 -1.88
CA LEU A 240 6.93 14.23 -3.20
C LEU A 240 5.45 14.56 -3.03
N ALA A 241 5.03 15.70 -3.56
CA ALA A 241 3.62 16.14 -3.59
C ALA A 241 2.96 15.71 -4.91
N GLU A 242 1.67 16.04 -5.08
CA GLU A 242 0.90 15.72 -6.27
C GLU A 242 1.63 16.06 -7.59
N GLY A 243 1.57 15.13 -8.54
CA GLY A 243 2.20 15.24 -9.87
C GLY A 243 3.69 14.90 -9.89
N ALA A 244 4.39 14.85 -8.75
CA ALA A 244 5.75 14.36 -8.69
C ALA A 244 5.81 12.85 -8.91
N SER A 245 6.93 12.37 -9.45
CA SER A 245 7.17 10.96 -9.73
C SER A 245 8.50 10.47 -9.18
N TYR A 246 8.62 9.16 -9.04
CA TYR A 246 9.84 8.49 -8.61
C TYR A 246 9.99 7.15 -9.32
N ASN A 247 11.17 6.85 -9.86
CA ASN A 247 11.46 5.56 -10.46
C ASN A 247 12.18 4.64 -9.45
N LEU A 248 11.60 3.47 -9.17
CA LEU A 248 12.13 2.54 -8.16
C LEU A 248 13.44 1.86 -8.59
N ASP A 249 13.74 1.81 -9.89
CA ASP A 249 14.94 1.18 -10.43
C ASP A 249 16.11 2.19 -10.51
N THR A 250 15.88 3.37 -11.09
CA THR A 250 16.90 4.44 -11.21
C THR A 250 17.10 5.22 -9.92
N LYS A 251 16.10 5.21 -9.03
CA LYS A 251 16.09 5.94 -7.75
C LYS A 251 16.13 7.47 -7.94
N GLU A 252 15.50 7.92 -9.01
CA GLU A 252 15.40 9.34 -9.36
C GLU A 252 13.97 9.84 -9.12
N ALA A 253 13.88 11.03 -8.52
CA ALA A 253 12.64 11.78 -8.37
C ALA A 253 12.55 12.83 -9.47
N THR A 254 11.36 12.96 -10.07
CA THR A 254 11.04 14.05 -11.01
C THR A 254 9.89 14.87 -10.45
N VAL A 255 9.96 16.19 -10.60
CA VAL A 255 8.88 17.10 -10.21
C VAL A 255 8.35 17.79 -11.47
N PRO A 256 7.03 17.98 -11.60
CA PRO A 256 6.47 18.72 -12.73
C PRO A 256 6.94 20.18 -12.67
N GLU A 257 7.13 20.80 -13.83
CA GLU A 257 7.43 22.23 -13.89
C GLU A 257 6.27 23.03 -13.29
N PRO A 258 6.55 24.08 -12.50
CA PRO A 258 5.49 24.93 -11.97
C PRO A 258 4.71 25.57 -13.12
N GLN A 259 3.40 25.36 -13.14
CA GLN A 259 2.51 26.11 -14.01
C GLN A 259 2.52 27.57 -13.54
N GLN A 260 3.00 28.49 -14.39
CA GLN A 260 3.05 29.93 -14.14
C GLN A 260 1.65 30.54 -14.02
#